data_AF-A0A938Y9Y2-F1
#
_entry.id   AF-A0A938Y9Y2-F1
#
_cell.length_a   1.000
_cell.length_b   1.000
_cell.length_c   1.000
_cell.angle_alpha   90.00
_cell.angle_beta   90.00
_cell.angle_gamma   90.00
#
_symmetry.space_group_name_H-M   'P 1'
#
loop_
_entity.id
_entity.type
_entity.pdbx_description
1 polymer ?
#
loop_
_entity_poly.entity_id
_entity_poly.type
_entity_poly.pdbx_seq_one_letter_code
_entity_poly.pdbx_strand_id
1 'polypeptide(L)'
;MSPADDRADDRADDRADDRADGRAQDQPTPAWVADPSIGWRILLTARTDIEGVEALLRERSVALARAQGWPALPPPRRGSSLAGLRASLVAPDPAPLLVGLAEDHVVLSAHHSAVDGLGLLAVLDRLGLGPATSSARGVGERTTTGSAARTVAARLGEVAFAPPAGVTPPVPGRPGTGDVLVGRTVPGAHRTADLVAATAQAVVAHERARGRRARHVAVAVGAVREQAGEGPVRDRSVLLRLRDVERLDPAGVARALATAPVQTPPVPAAPRPWSPAVNRVAALGMRLLARRLGSTVLVSHLGSVEAPRVQHLAFHPVTAGGSGISLGAVGLRDASGAVGETVLTLRARAADWNDDGLEQLLEAVISLL
;
A
#
# COMPACT_ATOMS: atom_id res chain seq x y z
N MET A 1 41.96 17.12 74.41
CA MET A 1 40.71 17.55 75.07
C MET A 1 39.69 17.86 73.97
N SER A 2 38.71 16.98 73.77
CA SER A 2 37.40 17.33 73.14
C SER A 2 36.61 18.24 74.09
N PRO A 3 35.70 19.10 73.60
CA PRO A 3 34.34 18.74 73.15
C PRO A 3 33.99 19.39 71.77
N ALA A 4 33.21 18.76 70.87
CA ALA A 4 31.76 18.50 70.87
C ALA A 4 30.89 19.77 70.79
N ASP A 5 30.25 19.99 69.63
CA ASP A 5 28.90 20.55 69.43
C ASP A 5 28.62 20.56 67.91
N ASP A 6 27.87 19.60 67.37
CA ASP A 6 26.39 19.55 67.38
C ASP A 6 25.77 20.61 66.45
N ARG A 7 25.58 20.23 65.19
CA ARG A 7 24.71 20.94 64.24
C ARG A 7 23.82 19.94 63.53
N ALA A 8 22.59 19.92 64.02
CA ALA A 8 21.43 19.26 63.47
C ALA A 8 21.04 19.79 62.08
N ASP A 9 20.55 18.85 61.28
CA ASP A 9 19.38 18.91 60.39
C ASP A 9 18.78 20.29 60.07
N ASP A 10 18.80 20.62 58.78
CA ASP A 10 17.56 20.85 58.02
C ASP A 10 17.90 20.89 56.51
N ARG A 11 18.00 19.72 55.87
CA ARG A 11 18.01 19.63 54.41
C ARG A 11 16.64 19.17 53.96
N ALA A 12 15.85 20.15 53.55
CA ALA A 12 14.59 19.97 52.84
C ALA A 12 14.76 18.93 51.71
N ASP A 13 13.99 17.86 51.84
CA ASP A 13 13.85 16.75 50.92
C ASP A 13 13.02 17.24 49.72
N ASP A 14 13.68 17.91 48.77
CA ASP A 14 13.06 18.34 47.51
C ASP A 14 13.14 17.19 46.49
N ARG A 15 12.47 16.07 46.82
CA ARG A 15 12.21 14.98 45.88
C ARG A 15 11.06 15.40 44.99
N ALA A 16 11.41 16.03 43.88
CA ALA A 16 10.52 16.16 42.73
C ALA A 16 10.00 14.75 42.36
N ASP A 17 8.71 14.56 42.65
CA ASP A 17 7.89 13.40 42.36
C ASP A 17 7.74 13.30 40.83
N ASP A 18 8.78 12.78 40.17
CA ASP A 18 8.81 12.51 38.73
C ASP A 18 7.99 11.23 38.45
N ARG A 19 6.71 11.28 38.80
CA ARG A 19 5.72 10.28 38.38
C ARG A 19 5.49 10.48 36.90
N ALA A 20 6.28 9.76 36.12
CA ALA A 20 5.99 9.43 34.74
C ALA A 20 4.54 8.91 34.68
N ASP A 21 3.63 9.80 34.32
CA ASP A 21 2.22 9.55 34.08
C ASP A 21 2.17 8.54 32.91
N GLY A 22 2.13 7.25 33.26
CA GLY A 22 2.08 6.10 32.36
C GLY A 22 0.75 6.00 31.63
N ARG A 23 0.31 7.09 31.02
CA ARG A 23 -0.75 7.06 30.03
C ARG A 23 -0.17 6.30 28.85
N ALA A 24 -0.55 5.03 28.74
CA ALA A 24 -0.47 4.29 27.50
C ALA A 24 -0.91 5.26 26.40
N GLN A 25 0.03 5.64 25.53
CA GLN A 25 -0.29 6.43 24.35
C GLN A 25 -1.38 5.62 23.64
N ASP A 26 -2.61 6.13 23.69
CA ASP A 26 -3.76 5.59 22.96
C ASP A 26 -3.28 5.43 21.53
N GLN A 27 -2.98 4.19 21.14
CA GLN A 27 -2.53 3.92 19.79
C GLN A 27 -3.67 4.38 18.89
N PRO A 28 -3.45 5.38 18.02
CA PRO A 28 -4.51 5.84 17.14
C PRO A 28 -5.01 4.62 16.36
N THR A 29 -6.27 4.27 16.60
CA THR A 29 -6.97 3.20 15.90
C THR A 29 -6.75 3.45 14.41
N PRO A 30 -6.36 2.45 13.60
CA PRO A 30 -5.97 2.68 12.22
C PRO A 30 -7.07 3.49 11.51
N ALA A 31 -6.70 4.72 11.17
CA ALA A 31 -7.56 5.64 10.48
C ALA A 31 -7.89 5.03 9.12
N TRP A 32 -9.12 4.51 9.02
CA TRP A 32 -9.74 3.98 7.83
C TRP A 32 -9.21 2.63 7.29
N VAL A 33 -10.07 1.61 7.39
CA VAL A 33 -10.04 0.40 6.58
C VAL A 33 -11.42 0.32 5.91
N ALA A 34 -11.50 0.54 4.59
CA ALA A 34 -12.80 0.53 3.90
C ALA A 34 -13.48 -0.86 3.91
N ASP A 35 -12.70 -1.91 4.14
CA ASP A 35 -13.19 -3.27 4.28
C ASP A 35 -12.35 -4.02 5.34
N PRO A 36 -12.89 -4.24 6.56
CA PRO A 36 -12.15 -4.86 7.65
C PRO A 36 -11.78 -6.33 7.39
N SER A 37 -12.30 -6.94 6.33
CA SER A 37 -11.89 -8.28 5.91
C SER A 37 -10.56 -8.30 5.15
N ILE A 38 -10.05 -7.14 4.74
CA ILE A 38 -8.79 -7.02 4.02
C ILE A 38 -7.66 -6.71 5.00
N GLY A 39 -6.60 -7.52 4.98
CA GLY A 39 -5.32 -7.09 5.54
C GLY A 39 -4.83 -5.87 4.76
N TRP A 40 -4.94 -4.67 5.36
CA TRP A 40 -4.56 -3.40 4.74
C TRP A 40 -3.03 -3.26 4.67
N ARG A 41 -2.36 -4.24 4.07
CA ARG A 41 -0.91 -4.38 4.01
C ARG A 41 -0.43 -4.32 2.57
N ILE A 42 0.64 -3.60 2.30
CA ILE A 42 1.34 -3.57 1.00
C ILE A 42 2.66 -4.32 1.09
N LEU A 43 3.07 -4.98 0.00
CA LEU A 43 4.27 -5.82 0.00
C LEU A 43 5.32 -5.29 -0.97
N LEU A 44 6.59 -5.32 -0.54
CA LEU A 44 7.77 -5.18 -1.39
C LEU A 44 8.63 -6.43 -1.20
N THR A 45 8.92 -7.15 -2.29
CA THR A 45 9.86 -8.28 -2.27
C THR A 45 11.14 -7.87 -2.98
N ALA A 46 12.28 -8.04 -2.32
CA ALA A 46 13.60 -7.81 -2.90
C ALA A 46 14.39 -9.12 -2.90
N ARG A 47 15.09 -9.42 -4.00
CA ARG A 47 16.08 -10.50 -4.08
C ARG A 47 17.47 -9.94 -3.85
N THR A 48 18.26 -10.55 -2.97
CA THR A 48 19.58 -10.03 -2.56
C THR A 48 20.54 -11.18 -2.25
N ASP A 49 21.83 -10.95 -2.47
CA ASP A 49 22.94 -11.87 -2.21
C ASP A 49 23.74 -11.51 -0.95
N ILE A 50 23.25 -10.58 -0.13
CA ILE A 50 23.93 -10.16 1.09
C ILE A 50 24.07 -11.33 2.05
N GLU A 51 25.31 -11.70 2.34
CA GLU A 51 25.63 -12.69 3.37
C GLU A 51 25.20 -12.20 4.76
N GLY A 52 24.62 -13.09 5.57
CA GLY A 52 24.17 -12.74 6.91
C GLY A 52 22.98 -11.77 6.96
N VAL A 53 22.21 -11.65 5.85
CA VAL A 53 21.08 -10.72 5.72
C VAL A 53 20.09 -10.80 6.89
N GLU A 54 19.87 -11.97 7.49
CA GLU A 54 18.97 -12.08 8.63
C GLU A 54 19.45 -11.36 9.89
N ALA A 55 20.73 -11.52 10.23
CA ALA A 55 21.31 -10.85 11.39
C ALA A 55 21.24 -9.33 11.20
N LEU A 56 21.56 -8.88 9.99
CA LEU A 56 21.42 -7.48 9.58
C LEU A 56 19.98 -7.00 9.73
N LEU A 57 19.00 -7.71 9.18
CA LEU A 57 17.58 -7.33 9.25
C LEU A 57 17.08 -7.27 10.70
N ARG A 58 17.50 -8.20 11.56
CA ARG A 58 17.13 -8.22 12.98
C ARG A 58 17.64 -6.97 13.70
N GLU A 59 18.93 -6.66 13.55
CA GLU A 59 19.55 -5.48 14.15
C GLU A 59 18.90 -4.19 13.62
N ARG A 60 18.79 -4.05 12.30
CA ARG A 60 18.28 -2.85 11.65
C ARG A 60 16.79 -2.63 11.88
N SER A 61 16.00 -3.68 12.04
CA SER A 61 14.58 -3.55 12.39
C SER A 61 14.39 -2.93 13.77
N VAL A 62 15.23 -3.28 14.75
CA VAL A 62 15.19 -2.67 16.10
C VAL A 62 15.55 -1.19 16.03
N ALA A 63 16.63 -0.85 15.30
CA ALA A 63 17.04 0.53 15.11
C ALA A 63 15.96 1.37 14.39
N LEU A 64 15.35 0.80 13.35
CA LEU A 64 14.27 1.44 12.60
C LEU A 64 13.06 1.72 13.49
N ALA A 65 12.58 0.73 14.27
CA ALA A 65 11.42 0.93 15.13
C ALA A 65 11.66 2.08 16.13
N ARG A 66 12.84 2.11 16.75
CA ARG A 66 13.25 3.18 17.66
C ARG A 66 13.28 4.54 16.96
N ALA A 67 13.90 4.62 15.79
CA ALA A 67 14.01 5.87 15.02
C ALA A 67 12.64 6.39 14.53
N GLN A 68 11.65 5.50 14.36
CA GLN A 68 10.29 5.88 13.95
C GLN A 68 9.34 6.10 15.13
N GLY A 69 9.75 5.83 16.36
CA GLY A 69 8.85 5.78 17.51
C GLY A 69 7.75 4.72 17.35
N TRP A 70 8.00 3.67 16.58
CA TRP A 70 7.08 2.55 16.42
C TRP A 70 7.17 1.60 17.64
N PRO A 71 6.11 0.82 17.91
CA PRO A 71 6.22 -0.35 18.77
C PRO A 71 7.35 -1.27 18.30
N ALA A 72 7.93 -2.03 19.22
CA ALA A 72 8.93 -3.04 18.88
C ALA A 72 8.38 -3.96 17.78
N LEU A 73 9.13 -4.07 16.67
CA LEU A 73 8.73 -4.91 15.55
C LEU A 73 8.93 -6.38 15.91
N PRO A 74 8.06 -7.29 15.43
CA PRO A 74 8.31 -8.73 15.51
C PRO A 74 9.65 -9.10 14.86
N PRO A 75 10.32 -10.17 15.31
CA PRO A 75 11.52 -10.66 14.64
C PRO A 75 11.22 -11.07 13.20
N PRO A 76 12.20 -10.99 12.27
CA PRO A 76 12.03 -11.45 10.89
C PRO A 76 11.52 -12.89 10.84
N ARG A 77 10.47 -13.13 10.04
CA ARG A 77 9.86 -14.44 9.86
C ARG A 77 10.60 -15.23 8.78
N ARG A 78 10.79 -16.54 8.97
CA ARG A 78 11.28 -17.43 7.90
C ARG A 78 10.13 -18.18 7.26
N GLY A 79 10.13 -18.25 5.92
CA GLY A 79 9.24 -19.11 5.15
C GLY A 79 10.00 -20.24 4.46
N SER A 80 9.35 -21.39 4.29
CA SER A 80 9.87 -22.50 3.49
C SER A 80 9.75 -22.28 1.98
N SER A 81 8.94 -21.31 1.56
CA SER A 81 8.81 -20.86 0.18
C SER A 81 8.43 -19.38 0.15
N LEU A 82 8.77 -18.69 -0.93
CA LEU A 82 8.41 -17.29 -1.12
C LEU A 82 6.89 -17.08 -1.16
N ALA A 83 6.14 -17.97 -1.83
CA ALA A 83 4.69 -17.90 -1.91
C ALA A 83 4.03 -18.04 -0.52
N GLY A 84 4.46 -19.04 0.26
CA GLY A 84 3.96 -19.26 1.63
C GLY A 84 4.30 -18.08 2.56
N LEU A 85 5.51 -17.53 2.44
CA LEU A 85 5.91 -16.35 3.21
C LEU A 85 5.03 -15.14 2.87
N ARG A 86 4.85 -14.83 1.58
CA ARG A 86 4.00 -13.70 1.14
C ARG A 86 2.57 -13.86 1.63
N ALA A 87 1.98 -15.05 1.52
CA ALA A 87 0.65 -15.35 2.04
C ALA A 87 0.54 -15.09 3.56
N SER A 88 1.55 -15.49 4.33
CA SER A 88 1.59 -15.22 5.78
C SER A 88 1.73 -13.74 6.14
N LEU A 89 2.39 -12.95 5.26
CA LEU A 89 2.70 -11.54 5.50
C LEU A 89 1.61 -10.58 4.99
N VAL A 90 0.73 -11.02 4.08
CA VAL A 90 -0.48 -10.25 3.71
C VAL A 90 -1.60 -10.39 4.74
N ALA A 91 -1.54 -11.42 5.60
CA ALA A 91 -2.55 -11.65 6.63
C ALA A 91 -2.69 -10.41 7.56
N PRO A 92 -3.90 -10.14 8.08
CA PRO A 92 -4.11 -9.03 9.01
C PRO A 92 -3.14 -9.07 10.20
N ASP A 93 -2.44 -7.98 10.44
CA ASP A 93 -1.47 -7.82 11.53
C ASP A 93 -1.38 -6.33 11.87
N PRO A 94 -1.44 -5.92 13.16
CA PRO A 94 -1.41 -4.52 13.55
C PRO A 94 -0.01 -3.89 13.47
N ALA A 95 1.07 -4.67 13.34
CA ALA A 95 2.43 -4.14 13.30
C ALA A 95 2.61 -3.23 12.07
N PRO A 96 3.22 -2.04 12.21
CA PRO A 96 3.41 -1.10 11.10
C PRO A 96 4.28 -1.72 9.99
N LEU A 97 5.22 -2.60 10.36
CA LEU A 97 6.09 -3.33 9.45
C LEU A 97 6.28 -4.77 9.93
N LEU A 98 6.27 -5.70 8.98
CA LEU A 98 6.70 -7.07 9.13
C LEU A 98 7.81 -7.33 8.10
N VAL A 99 8.81 -8.10 8.51
CA VAL A 99 9.93 -8.50 7.67
C VAL A 99 9.96 -10.02 7.60
N GLY A 100 10.21 -10.56 6.41
CA GLY A 100 10.36 -11.99 6.21
C GLY A 100 11.49 -12.35 5.26
N LEU A 101 11.93 -13.60 5.37
CA LEU A 101 12.98 -14.21 4.58
C LEU A 101 12.52 -15.56 4.04
N ALA A 102 12.73 -15.78 2.75
CA ALA A 102 12.59 -17.09 2.11
C ALA A 102 13.63 -17.16 1.00
N GLU A 103 14.49 -18.17 1.03
CA GLU A 103 15.62 -18.30 0.08
C GLU A 103 16.49 -17.01 0.09
N ASP A 104 16.77 -16.43 -1.07
CA ASP A 104 17.48 -15.17 -1.28
C ASP A 104 16.54 -13.94 -1.32
N HIS A 105 15.29 -14.10 -0.89
CA HIS A 105 14.28 -13.05 -0.92
C HIS A 105 14.00 -12.47 0.47
N VAL A 106 14.03 -11.14 0.55
CA VAL A 106 13.49 -10.35 1.65
C VAL A 106 12.10 -9.86 1.28
N VAL A 107 11.11 -10.12 2.13
CA VAL A 107 9.74 -9.61 1.96
C VAL A 107 9.45 -8.60 3.06
N LEU A 108 9.20 -7.36 2.66
CA LEU A 108 8.68 -6.30 3.52
C LEU A 108 7.17 -6.24 3.34
N SER A 109 6.43 -6.35 4.43
CA SER A 109 4.98 -6.15 4.44
C SER A 109 4.67 -5.03 5.42
N ALA A 110 4.11 -3.93 4.95
CA ALA A 110 3.77 -2.81 5.82
C ALA A 110 2.27 -2.60 5.90
N HIS A 111 1.79 -2.24 7.09
CA HIS A 111 0.43 -1.73 7.23
C HIS A 111 0.34 -0.40 6.48
N HIS A 112 -0.57 -0.29 5.52
CA HIS A 112 -0.53 0.78 4.53
C HIS A 112 -0.87 2.16 5.13
N SER A 113 -1.54 2.20 6.29
CA SER A 113 -1.73 3.45 7.06
C SER A 113 -0.46 3.95 7.76
N ALA A 114 0.57 3.11 7.87
CA ALA A 114 1.84 3.45 8.52
C ALA A 114 2.94 3.71 7.48
N VAL A 115 2.92 3.01 6.34
CA VAL A 115 3.95 3.10 5.31
C VAL A 115 3.30 3.04 3.93
N ASP A 116 3.66 3.97 3.04
CA ASP A 116 3.28 3.90 1.62
C ASP A 116 4.32 3.16 0.77
N GLY A 117 4.06 3.04 -0.53
CA GLY A 117 4.95 2.33 -1.46
C GLY A 117 6.38 2.91 -1.54
N LEU A 118 6.54 4.24 -1.44
CA LEU A 118 7.87 4.86 -1.41
C LEU A 118 8.51 4.75 -0.02
N GLY A 119 7.69 4.77 1.03
CA GLY A 119 8.10 4.46 2.39
C GLY A 119 8.71 3.06 2.49
N LEU A 120 8.20 2.07 1.76
CA LEU A 120 8.82 0.74 1.70
C LEU A 120 10.22 0.75 1.08
N LEU A 121 10.52 1.64 0.12
CA LEU A 121 11.87 1.82 -0.40
C LEU A 121 12.80 2.47 0.64
N ALA A 122 12.31 3.46 1.37
CA ALA A 122 13.06 4.04 2.49
C ALA A 122 13.31 3.02 3.62
N VAL A 123 12.35 2.12 3.87
CA VAL A 123 12.53 1.00 4.81
C VAL A 123 13.60 0.03 4.28
N LEU A 124 13.57 -0.32 2.99
CA LEU A 124 14.59 -1.16 2.34
C LEU A 124 16.00 -0.59 2.57
N ASP A 125 16.16 0.71 2.34
CA ASP A 125 17.43 1.42 2.59
C ASP A 125 17.88 1.34 4.06
N ARG A 126 16.98 1.70 5.00
CA ARG A 126 17.26 1.68 6.44
C ARG A 126 17.52 0.29 7.01
N LEU A 127 17.07 -0.76 6.33
CA LEU A 127 17.35 -2.14 6.65
C LEU A 127 18.71 -2.63 6.13
N GLY A 128 19.48 -1.76 5.46
CA GLY A 128 20.82 -2.06 4.94
C GLY A 128 20.83 -2.68 3.54
N LEU A 129 19.66 -2.74 2.88
CA LEU A 129 19.49 -3.24 1.51
C LEU A 129 19.59 -2.11 0.46
N GLY A 130 19.85 -0.87 0.89
CA GLY A 130 19.97 0.30 0.03
C GLY A 130 21.41 0.68 -0.37
N PRO A 131 21.59 1.87 -0.99
CA PRO A 131 20.57 2.91 -1.18
C PRO A 131 19.43 2.47 -2.10
N ALA A 132 18.22 2.95 -1.86
CA ALA A 132 17.03 2.67 -2.67
C ALA A 132 16.30 3.96 -3.04
N THR A 133 16.44 4.41 -4.28
CA THR A 133 15.83 5.67 -4.76
C THR A 133 14.80 5.40 -5.85
N SER A 134 13.85 6.31 -6.06
CA SER A 134 12.78 6.15 -7.04
C SER A 134 12.61 7.39 -7.92
N SER A 135 12.32 7.16 -9.21
CA SER A 135 11.97 8.22 -10.16
C SER A 135 10.51 8.67 -10.06
N ALA A 136 9.67 8.03 -9.24
CA ALA A 136 8.28 8.40 -9.08
C ALA A 136 8.16 9.82 -8.53
N ARG A 137 7.39 10.68 -9.19
CA ARG A 137 7.17 12.08 -8.80
C ARG A 137 5.87 12.23 -8.02
N GLY A 138 5.88 13.12 -7.04
CA GLY A 138 4.68 13.47 -6.30
C GLY A 138 3.68 14.27 -7.13
N VAL A 139 2.45 14.36 -6.65
CA VAL A 139 1.38 15.15 -7.29
C VAL A 139 1.52 16.65 -7.05
N GLY A 140 2.44 17.09 -6.21
CA GLY A 140 2.67 18.51 -5.91
C GLY A 140 1.45 19.19 -5.28
N GLU A 141 1.21 20.45 -5.62
CA GLU A 141 0.14 21.28 -5.07
C GLU A 141 -1.24 21.06 -5.73
N ARG A 142 -1.46 19.90 -6.37
CA ARG A 142 -2.74 19.62 -7.01
C ARG A 142 -3.92 19.78 -6.05
N THR A 143 -4.99 20.35 -6.59
CA THR A 143 -6.24 20.57 -5.86
C THR A 143 -6.84 19.24 -5.40
N THR A 144 -7.46 19.28 -4.23
CA THR A 144 -8.27 18.17 -3.73
C THR A 144 -9.71 18.29 -4.25
N THR A 145 -10.45 17.18 -4.31
CA THR A 145 -11.85 17.15 -4.79
C THR A 145 -12.86 17.91 -3.92
N GLY A 146 -12.41 18.77 -3.00
CA GLY A 146 -13.24 19.52 -2.06
C GLY A 146 -13.50 18.76 -0.77
N SER A 147 -14.58 19.13 -0.06
CA SER A 147 -14.90 18.54 1.25
C SER A 147 -15.20 17.04 1.17
N ALA A 148 -14.93 16.31 2.25
CA ALA A 148 -15.20 14.88 2.35
C ALA A 148 -16.67 14.55 2.06
N ALA A 149 -17.61 15.36 2.56
CA ALA A 149 -19.05 15.19 2.32
C ALA A 149 -19.41 15.26 0.83
N ARG A 150 -18.85 16.21 0.08
CA ARG A 150 -19.06 16.34 -1.37
C ARG A 150 -18.49 15.12 -2.11
N THR A 151 -17.31 14.66 -1.71
CA THR A 151 -16.67 13.47 -2.29
C THR A 151 -17.53 12.22 -2.06
N VAL A 152 -18.05 12.03 -0.83
CA VAL A 152 -18.94 10.92 -0.50
C VAL A 152 -20.26 11.00 -1.28
N ALA A 153 -20.90 12.16 -1.34
CA ALA A 153 -22.14 12.34 -2.10
C ALA A 153 -21.94 12.05 -3.59
N ALA A 154 -20.85 12.54 -4.18
CA ALA A 154 -20.50 12.27 -5.58
C ALA A 154 -20.25 10.76 -5.83
N ARG A 155 -19.65 10.05 -4.86
CA ARG A 155 -19.45 8.59 -4.94
C ARG A 155 -20.74 7.81 -4.85
N LEU A 156 -21.63 8.20 -3.95
CA LEU A 156 -22.95 7.56 -3.82
C LEU A 156 -23.77 7.77 -5.09
N GLY A 157 -23.74 8.99 -5.66
CA GLY A 157 -24.35 9.29 -6.96
C GLY A 157 -23.75 8.45 -8.09
N GLU A 158 -22.42 8.37 -8.17
CA GLU A 158 -21.72 7.51 -9.15
C GLU A 158 -22.18 6.06 -9.04
N VAL A 159 -22.22 5.48 -7.84
CA VAL A 159 -22.66 4.09 -7.65
C VAL A 159 -24.12 3.86 -8.04
N ALA A 160 -24.98 4.86 -7.84
CA ALA A 160 -26.39 4.75 -8.19
C ALA A 160 -26.62 4.82 -9.71
N PHE A 161 -25.87 5.66 -10.44
CA PHE A 161 -26.15 5.98 -11.84
C PHE A 161 -25.17 5.38 -12.85
N ALA A 162 -23.90 5.23 -12.47
CA ALA A 162 -22.81 4.75 -13.32
C ALA A 162 -21.81 3.95 -12.47
N PRO A 163 -22.21 2.79 -11.93
CA PRO A 163 -21.35 2.00 -11.08
C PRO A 163 -20.09 1.57 -11.84
N PRO A 164 -18.91 1.63 -11.21
CA PRO A 164 -17.68 1.13 -11.81
C PRO A 164 -17.82 -0.31 -12.30
N ALA A 165 -17.19 -0.63 -13.43
CA ALA A 165 -17.17 -1.99 -13.96
C ALA A 165 -16.65 -2.97 -12.89
N GLY A 166 -17.34 -4.10 -12.73
CA GLY A 166 -16.79 -5.27 -12.03
C GLY A 166 -15.87 -6.06 -12.95
N VAL A 167 -15.00 -6.90 -12.38
CA VAL A 167 -14.18 -7.85 -13.13
C VAL A 167 -14.59 -9.26 -12.69
N THR A 168 -15.05 -10.06 -13.64
CA THR A 168 -15.58 -11.40 -13.43
C THR A 168 -14.41 -12.40 -13.38
N PRO A 169 -14.15 -13.11 -12.28
CA PRO A 169 -13.07 -14.10 -12.25
C PRO A 169 -13.34 -15.26 -13.25
N PRO A 170 -12.31 -15.89 -13.84
CA PRO A 170 -12.47 -17.04 -14.76
C PRO A 170 -13.11 -18.26 -14.11
N VAL A 171 -12.71 -18.53 -12.87
CA VAL A 171 -13.22 -19.62 -12.04
C VAL A 171 -13.49 -19.01 -10.67
N PRO A 172 -14.62 -19.33 -10.02
CA PRO A 172 -14.83 -18.91 -8.64
C PRO A 172 -13.63 -19.32 -7.77
N GLY A 173 -13.10 -18.38 -6.99
CA GLY A 173 -12.04 -18.67 -6.03
C GLY A 173 -12.43 -19.81 -5.10
N ARG A 174 -11.45 -20.56 -4.61
CA ARG A 174 -11.72 -21.51 -3.51
C ARG A 174 -12.12 -20.71 -2.27
N PRO A 175 -13.04 -21.22 -1.43
CA PRO A 175 -13.27 -20.62 -0.12
C PRO A 175 -11.94 -20.57 0.64
N GLY A 176 -11.35 -19.38 0.74
CA GLY A 176 -10.01 -19.18 1.23
C GLY A 176 -9.84 -17.75 1.74
N THR A 177 -9.08 -17.61 2.81
CA THR A 177 -8.69 -16.32 3.36
C THR A 177 -7.37 -15.87 2.73
N GLY A 178 -7.19 -14.56 2.61
CA GLY A 178 -5.96 -13.96 2.07
C GLY A 178 -6.06 -13.53 0.61
N ASP A 179 -4.90 -13.38 -0.02
CA ASP A 179 -4.76 -12.80 -1.35
C ASP A 179 -3.97 -13.72 -2.29
N VAL A 180 -4.31 -13.66 -3.57
CA VAL A 180 -3.56 -14.21 -4.70
C VAL A 180 -2.61 -13.14 -5.18
N LEU A 181 -1.34 -13.51 -5.40
CA LEU A 181 -0.27 -12.64 -5.83
C LEU A 181 0.45 -13.27 -7.02
N VAL A 182 0.37 -12.64 -8.18
CA VAL A 182 1.10 -13.08 -9.39
C VAL A 182 2.01 -11.96 -9.87
N GLY A 183 3.11 -12.33 -10.54
CA GLY A 183 4.08 -11.37 -11.05
C GLY A 183 4.82 -11.86 -12.28
N ARG A 184 5.21 -10.92 -13.13
CA ARG A 184 5.95 -11.14 -14.37
C ARG A 184 6.95 -10.02 -14.58
N THR A 185 8.11 -10.38 -15.11
CA THR A 185 9.13 -9.44 -15.55
C THR A 185 8.93 -9.17 -17.03
N VAL A 186 8.89 -7.90 -17.41
CA VAL A 186 8.76 -7.45 -18.80
C VAL A 186 9.92 -6.53 -19.18
N PRO A 187 10.36 -6.53 -20.44
CA PRO A 187 11.50 -5.71 -20.86
C PRO A 187 11.16 -4.22 -20.89
N GLY A 188 12.13 -3.40 -20.51
CA GLY A 188 12.09 -1.95 -20.63
C GLY A 188 11.35 -1.22 -19.50
N ALA A 189 11.25 0.10 -19.66
CA ALA A 189 10.52 0.98 -18.76
C ALA A 189 9.10 1.24 -19.26
N HIS A 190 8.12 1.18 -18.37
CA HIS A 190 6.73 1.54 -18.69
C HIS A 190 6.28 2.80 -17.97
N ARG A 191 5.54 3.66 -18.67
CA ARG A 191 4.94 4.85 -18.04
C ARG A 191 3.63 4.46 -17.38
N THR A 192 3.27 5.18 -16.31
CA THR A 192 2.00 4.97 -15.59
C THR A 192 0.78 5.10 -16.50
N ALA A 193 0.81 5.99 -17.50
CA ALA A 193 -0.28 6.15 -18.46
C ALA A 193 -0.48 4.90 -19.34
N ASP A 194 0.61 4.29 -19.79
CA ASP A 194 0.57 3.09 -20.63
C ASP A 194 0.04 1.90 -19.81
N LEU A 195 0.52 1.74 -18.57
CA LEU A 195 0.01 0.73 -17.63
C LEU A 195 -1.49 0.89 -17.35
N VAL A 196 -1.97 2.11 -17.12
CA VAL A 196 -3.40 2.38 -16.89
C VAL A 196 -4.23 2.05 -18.13
N ALA A 197 -3.77 2.45 -19.32
CA ALA A 197 -4.46 2.15 -20.58
C ALA A 197 -4.51 0.64 -20.86
N ALA A 198 -3.38 -0.05 -20.76
CA ALA A 198 -3.27 -1.50 -20.93
C ALA A 198 -4.17 -2.24 -19.93
N THR A 199 -4.18 -1.83 -18.66
CA THR A 199 -5.04 -2.44 -17.63
C THR A 199 -6.53 -2.28 -17.95
N ALA A 200 -6.96 -1.08 -18.35
CA ALA A 200 -8.36 -0.84 -18.70
C ALA A 200 -8.79 -1.67 -19.92
N GLN A 201 -7.95 -1.75 -20.95
CA GLN A 201 -8.23 -2.55 -22.14
C GLN A 201 -8.20 -4.06 -21.85
N ALA A 202 -7.29 -4.54 -21.01
CA ALA A 202 -7.26 -5.92 -20.55
C ALA A 202 -8.56 -6.30 -19.81
N VAL A 203 -9.06 -5.44 -18.92
CA VAL A 203 -10.37 -5.65 -18.26
C VAL A 203 -11.51 -5.71 -19.27
N VAL A 204 -11.53 -4.83 -20.27
CA VAL A 204 -12.55 -4.82 -21.33
C VAL A 204 -12.50 -6.10 -22.15
N ALA A 205 -11.31 -6.53 -22.57
CA ALA A 205 -11.11 -7.76 -23.31
C ALA A 205 -11.53 -8.99 -22.50
N HIS A 206 -11.16 -9.01 -21.22
CA HIS A 206 -11.49 -10.07 -20.26
C HIS A 206 -13.00 -10.24 -20.06
N GLU A 207 -13.74 -9.14 -19.89
CA GLU A 207 -15.20 -9.19 -19.80
C GLU A 207 -15.84 -9.56 -21.14
N ARG A 208 -15.31 -9.05 -22.26
CA ARG A 208 -15.80 -9.37 -23.61
C ARG A 208 -15.68 -10.86 -23.91
N ALA A 209 -14.55 -11.49 -23.56
CA ALA A 209 -14.33 -12.92 -23.71
C ALA A 209 -15.36 -13.77 -22.92
N ARG A 210 -16.00 -13.18 -21.90
CA ARG A 210 -17.05 -13.80 -21.08
C ARG A 210 -18.46 -13.38 -21.51
N GLY A 211 -18.61 -12.80 -22.69
CA GLY A 211 -19.90 -12.32 -23.21
C GLY A 211 -20.45 -11.11 -22.45
N ARG A 212 -19.62 -10.42 -21.66
CA ARG A 212 -19.99 -9.22 -20.89
C ARG A 212 -19.42 -7.96 -21.51
N ARG A 213 -20.00 -6.82 -21.15
CA ARG A 213 -19.46 -5.49 -21.50
C ARG A 213 -18.92 -4.84 -20.24
N ALA A 214 -17.65 -4.46 -20.23
CA ALA A 214 -17.11 -3.55 -19.23
C ALA A 214 -17.40 -2.10 -19.67
N ARG A 215 -18.17 -1.37 -18.87
CA ARG A 215 -18.43 0.07 -19.02
C ARG A 215 -18.16 0.77 -17.70
N HIS A 216 -17.76 2.03 -17.76
CA HIS A 216 -17.39 2.82 -16.58
C HIS A 216 -16.18 2.19 -15.88
N VAL A 217 -15.15 1.81 -16.62
CA VAL A 217 -13.90 1.33 -16.04
C VAL A 217 -13.28 2.50 -15.27
N ALA A 218 -13.31 2.40 -13.96
CA ALA A 218 -12.71 3.39 -13.07
C ALA A 218 -11.35 2.86 -12.61
N VAL A 219 -10.29 3.65 -12.80
CA VAL A 219 -8.93 3.26 -12.37
C VAL A 219 -8.49 4.21 -11.26
N ALA A 220 -8.23 3.66 -10.07
CA ALA A 220 -7.50 4.38 -9.04
C ALA A 220 -6.01 4.30 -9.36
N VAL A 221 -5.28 5.39 -9.18
CA VAL A 221 -3.84 5.44 -9.39
C VAL A 221 -3.18 5.92 -8.11
N GLY A 222 -2.38 5.04 -7.53
CA GLY A 222 -1.56 5.32 -6.37
C GLY A 222 -0.52 6.38 -6.71
N ALA A 223 -0.47 7.42 -5.90
CA ALA A 223 0.51 8.48 -5.99
C ALA A 223 0.96 8.92 -4.59
N VAL A 224 1.95 9.79 -4.52
CA VAL A 224 2.37 10.42 -3.26
C VAL A 224 2.21 11.93 -3.38
N ARG A 225 1.93 12.61 -2.28
CA ARG A 225 1.86 14.09 -2.28
C ARG A 225 3.22 14.70 -2.63
N GLU A 226 4.23 14.29 -1.90
CA GLU A 226 5.63 14.71 -2.02
C GLU A 226 6.51 13.47 -2.09
N GLN A 227 7.65 13.56 -2.79
CA GLN A 227 8.63 12.48 -2.79
C GLN A 227 9.15 12.22 -1.37
N ALA A 228 9.54 10.97 -1.10
CA ALA A 228 10.17 10.62 0.15
C ALA A 228 11.57 11.26 0.25
N GLY A 229 11.72 12.27 1.10
CA GLY A 229 13.03 12.73 1.60
C GLY A 229 13.48 11.97 2.85
N GLU A 230 14.59 12.39 3.46
CA GLU A 230 15.23 11.75 4.64
C GLU A 230 14.36 11.71 5.92
N GLY A 231 13.19 12.34 5.92
CA GLY A 231 12.26 12.40 7.05
C GLY A 231 11.66 11.05 7.47
N PRO A 232 10.75 11.04 8.46
CA PRO A 232 10.14 9.82 8.98
C PRO A 232 9.37 9.05 7.90
N VAL A 233 9.46 7.72 7.95
CA VAL A 233 8.64 6.81 7.15
C VAL A 233 7.21 6.92 7.65
N ARG A 234 6.30 7.29 6.74
CA ARG A 234 4.88 7.46 7.01
C ARG A 234 4.08 7.22 5.74
N ASP A 235 2.80 6.98 5.87
CA ASP A 235 1.88 7.01 4.74
C ASP A 235 1.70 8.46 4.24
N ARG A 236 2.09 8.71 2.98
CA ARG A 236 1.85 9.95 2.24
C ARG A 236 1.10 9.67 0.95
N SER A 237 0.49 8.48 0.87
CA SER A 237 -0.24 8.04 -0.30
C SER A 237 -1.45 8.92 -0.52
N VAL A 238 -1.69 9.19 -1.79
CA VAL A 238 -2.88 9.84 -2.28
C VAL A 238 -3.35 9.11 -3.52
N LEU A 239 -4.62 9.28 -3.88
CA LEU A 239 -5.18 8.63 -5.04
C LEU A 239 -5.54 9.66 -6.09
N LEU A 240 -5.17 9.39 -7.33
CA LEU A 240 -5.86 9.92 -8.49
C LEU A 240 -6.92 8.90 -8.90
N ARG A 241 -8.04 9.35 -9.47
CA ARG A 241 -9.01 8.42 -10.04
C ARG A 241 -9.51 8.91 -11.37
N LEU A 242 -9.34 8.05 -12.36
CA LEU A 242 -9.85 8.22 -13.69
C LEU A 242 -11.14 7.42 -13.84
N ARG A 243 -12.04 7.90 -14.68
CA ARG A 243 -13.33 7.27 -14.97
C ARG A 243 -13.46 7.08 -16.48
N ASP A 244 -14.30 6.13 -16.86
CA ASP A 244 -14.60 5.77 -18.25
C ASP A 244 -13.31 5.55 -19.07
N VAL A 245 -12.30 4.94 -18.44
CA VAL A 245 -10.94 4.81 -19.00
C VAL A 245 -10.96 3.93 -20.23
N GLU A 246 -11.93 3.02 -20.37
CA GLU A 246 -12.13 2.20 -21.57
C GLU A 246 -12.37 3.02 -22.84
N ARG A 247 -12.74 4.30 -22.71
CA ARG A 247 -13.00 5.23 -23.81
C ARG A 247 -11.79 6.10 -24.16
N LEU A 248 -10.71 6.00 -23.39
CA LEU A 248 -9.50 6.81 -23.57
C LEU A 248 -8.42 6.01 -24.28
N ASP A 249 -7.70 6.68 -25.18
CA ASP A 249 -6.44 6.20 -25.72
C ASP A 249 -5.28 6.53 -24.75
N PRO A 250 -4.05 6.00 -24.95
CA PRO A 250 -2.93 6.27 -24.05
C PRO A 250 -2.64 7.76 -23.85
N ALA A 251 -2.78 8.58 -24.90
CA ALA A 251 -2.60 10.02 -24.81
C ALA A 251 -3.71 10.70 -23.95
N GLY A 252 -4.96 10.25 -24.09
CA GLY A 252 -6.09 10.66 -23.27
C GLY A 252 -5.92 10.29 -21.80
N VAL A 253 -5.42 9.07 -21.53
CA VAL A 253 -5.06 8.65 -20.17
C VAL A 253 -3.95 9.54 -19.59
N ALA A 254 -2.90 9.84 -20.35
CA ALA A 254 -1.83 10.73 -19.90
C ALA A 254 -2.35 12.14 -19.57
N ARG A 255 -3.22 12.72 -20.42
CA ARG A 255 -3.87 14.01 -20.14
C ARG A 255 -4.75 13.96 -18.90
N ALA A 256 -5.54 12.91 -18.75
CA ALA A 256 -6.41 12.72 -17.59
C ALA A 256 -5.59 12.55 -16.30
N LEU A 257 -4.47 11.82 -16.33
CA LEU A 257 -3.53 11.72 -15.20
C LEU A 257 -2.90 13.06 -14.85
N ALA A 258 -2.58 13.89 -15.84
CA ALA A 258 -1.97 15.19 -15.60
C ALA A 258 -2.93 16.16 -14.88
N THR A 259 -4.23 16.10 -15.18
CA THR A 259 -5.23 17.04 -14.66
C THR A 259 -6.11 16.49 -13.54
N ALA A 260 -6.06 15.17 -13.27
CA ALA A 260 -6.88 14.56 -12.24
C ALA A 260 -6.61 15.19 -10.86
N PRO A 261 -7.68 15.61 -10.14
CA PRO A 261 -7.56 16.12 -8.79
C PRO A 261 -7.19 15.00 -7.83
N VAL A 262 -6.54 15.39 -6.74
CA VAL A 262 -6.18 14.46 -5.67
C VAL A 262 -7.43 14.09 -4.89
N GLN A 263 -7.64 12.80 -4.69
CA GLN A 263 -8.68 12.30 -3.82
C GLN A 263 -8.08 12.05 -2.45
N THR A 264 -8.64 12.77 -1.48
CA THR A 264 -8.40 12.47 -0.07
C THR A 264 -9.40 11.38 0.32
N PRO A 265 -8.95 10.24 0.87
CA PRO A 265 -9.86 9.27 1.44
C PRO A 265 -10.80 9.95 2.44
N PRO A 266 -12.08 9.56 2.52
CA PRO A 266 -12.97 10.08 3.54
C PRO A 266 -12.47 9.61 4.90
N VAL A 267 -11.71 10.46 5.59
CA VAL A 267 -11.33 10.23 7.00
C VAL A 267 -12.61 10.37 7.83
N PRO A 268 -12.93 9.41 8.72
CA PRO A 268 -14.04 9.57 9.64
C PRO A 268 -13.88 10.89 10.39
N ALA A 269 -14.89 11.77 10.31
CA ALA A 269 -14.91 12.96 11.14
C ALA A 269 -14.91 12.55 12.62
N ALA A 270 -14.32 13.38 13.49
CA ALA A 270 -14.29 13.13 14.92
C ALA A 270 -15.70 12.76 15.44
N PRO A 271 -15.82 11.69 16.25
CA PRO A 271 -17.12 11.20 16.69
C PRO A 271 -17.89 12.31 17.42
N ARG A 272 -19.06 12.68 16.89
CA ARG A 272 -19.97 13.64 17.53
C ARG A 272 -20.86 12.91 18.55
N PRO A 273 -21.19 13.52 19.70
CA PRO A 273 -21.87 12.84 20.81
C PRO A 273 -23.28 12.28 20.50
N TRP A 274 -23.89 12.68 19.38
CA TRP A 274 -25.26 12.34 18.97
C TRP A 274 -25.33 11.33 17.80
N SER A 275 -24.19 10.72 17.43
CA SER A 275 -24.05 9.91 16.20
C SER A 275 -23.91 8.37 16.31
N PRO A 276 -23.97 7.65 17.46
CA PRO A 276 -23.65 6.22 17.47
C PRO A 276 -24.52 5.35 16.55
N ALA A 277 -25.84 5.57 16.55
CA ALA A 277 -26.77 4.81 15.72
C ALA A 277 -26.62 5.15 14.23
N VAL A 278 -26.48 6.44 13.90
CA VAL A 278 -26.25 6.93 12.54
C VAL A 278 -24.93 6.42 11.98
N ASN A 279 -23.87 6.37 12.79
CA ASN A 279 -22.57 5.84 12.39
C ASN A 279 -22.62 4.33 12.13
N ARG A 280 -23.41 3.56 12.90
CA ARG A 280 -23.59 2.12 12.63
C ARG A 280 -24.33 1.86 11.32
N VAL A 281 -25.41 2.60 11.06
CA VAL A 281 -26.18 2.49 9.81
C VAL A 281 -25.33 2.93 8.61
N ALA A 282 -24.61 4.04 8.75
CA ALA A 282 -23.66 4.49 7.73
C ALA A 282 -22.54 3.48 7.50
N ALA A 283 -21.97 2.88 8.55
CA ALA A 283 -20.96 1.85 8.43
C ALA A 283 -21.49 0.58 7.75
N LEU A 284 -22.72 0.16 8.07
CA LEU A 284 -23.36 -0.99 7.41
C LEU A 284 -23.65 -0.70 5.94
N GLY A 285 -24.19 0.48 5.62
CA GLY A 285 -24.42 0.91 4.24
C GLY A 285 -23.12 0.99 3.44
N MET A 286 -22.07 1.55 4.04
CA MET A 286 -20.73 1.59 3.45
C MET A 286 -20.15 0.20 3.23
N ARG A 287 -20.37 -0.76 4.13
CA ARG A 287 -19.95 -2.16 3.94
C ARG A 287 -20.66 -2.82 2.76
N LEU A 288 -21.98 -2.65 2.67
CA LEU A 288 -22.78 -3.20 1.55
C LEU A 288 -22.40 -2.59 0.21
N LEU A 289 -22.08 -1.29 0.20
CA LEU A 289 -21.69 -0.56 -1.00
C LEU A 289 -20.18 -0.56 -1.24
N ALA A 290 -19.34 -1.07 -0.32
CA ALA A 290 -17.88 -1.05 -0.44
C ALA A 290 -17.41 -1.71 -1.74
N ARG A 291 -18.08 -2.82 -2.13
CA ARG A 291 -17.81 -3.52 -3.39
C ARG A 291 -18.17 -2.72 -4.64
N ARG A 292 -18.93 -1.63 -4.53
CA ARG A 292 -19.34 -0.77 -5.65
C ARG A 292 -18.73 0.64 -5.60
N LEU A 293 -18.35 1.12 -4.41
CA LEU A 293 -17.78 2.46 -4.20
C LEU A 293 -16.31 2.57 -4.64
N GLY A 294 -15.63 1.42 -4.77
CA GLY A 294 -14.24 1.34 -5.21
C GLY A 294 -14.02 1.69 -6.68
N SER A 295 -12.76 1.63 -7.12
CA SER A 295 -12.40 1.60 -8.53
C SER A 295 -12.50 0.17 -9.07
N THR A 296 -12.62 0.02 -10.39
CA THR A 296 -12.52 -1.26 -11.11
C THR A 296 -11.16 -1.91 -10.91
N VAL A 297 -10.07 -1.12 -10.89
CA VAL A 297 -8.71 -1.58 -10.54
C VAL A 297 -7.96 -0.47 -9.81
N LEU A 298 -6.95 -0.83 -9.04
CA LEU A 298 -5.89 0.09 -8.60
C LEU A 298 -4.63 -0.14 -9.44
N VAL A 299 -3.96 0.92 -9.87
CA VAL A 299 -2.62 0.87 -10.45
C VAL A 299 -1.68 1.65 -9.53
N SER A 300 -0.57 1.06 -9.12
CA SER A 300 0.45 1.75 -8.33
C SER A 300 1.83 1.43 -8.90
N HIS A 301 2.58 2.49 -9.24
CA HIS A 301 3.85 2.38 -9.94
C HIS A 301 4.93 3.10 -9.13
N LEU A 302 5.94 2.36 -8.69
CA LEU A 302 7.08 2.91 -7.95
C LEU A 302 8.11 3.61 -8.86
N GLY A 303 7.83 3.71 -10.16
CA GLY A 303 8.76 4.26 -11.14
C GLY A 303 9.98 3.37 -11.36
N SER A 304 11.04 3.98 -11.87
CA SER A 304 12.37 3.38 -11.96
C SER A 304 13.07 3.51 -10.61
N VAL A 305 13.48 2.39 -10.04
CA VAL A 305 14.15 2.28 -8.76
C VAL A 305 15.63 1.98 -8.98
N GLU A 306 16.50 2.70 -8.29
CA GLU A 306 17.92 2.36 -8.18
C GLU A 306 18.14 1.70 -6.82
N ALA A 307 18.60 0.45 -6.83
CA ALA A 307 18.88 -0.32 -5.62
C ALA A 307 20.06 -1.29 -5.86
N PRO A 308 21.32 -0.85 -5.73
CA PRO A 308 22.50 -1.61 -6.19
C PRO A 308 22.70 -2.97 -5.53
N ARG A 309 22.11 -3.19 -4.35
CA ARG A 309 22.19 -4.45 -3.58
C ARG A 309 20.99 -5.38 -3.80
N VAL A 310 20.12 -5.04 -4.75
CA VAL A 310 18.91 -5.77 -5.06
C VAL A 310 18.94 -6.19 -6.52
N GLN A 311 18.77 -7.49 -6.75
CA GLN A 311 18.81 -8.09 -8.08
C GLN A 311 17.43 -8.18 -8.74
N HIS A 312 16.37 -8.12 -7.93
CA HIS A 312 14.98 -8.17 -8.39
C HIS A 312 14.08 -7.51 -7.34
N LEU A 313 13.09 -6.74 -7.80
CA LEU A 313 12.19 -6.00 -6.93
C LEU A 313 10.75 -6.17 -7.42
N ALA A 314 9.82 -6.57 -6.56
CA ALA A 314 8.41 -6.72 -6.87
C ALA A 314 7.55 -6.00 -5.84
N PHE A 315 6.63 -5.15 -6.30
CA PHE A 315 5.73 -4.40 -5.44
C PHE A 315 4.29 -4.86 -5.61
N HIS A 316 3.60 -5.23 -4.54
CA HIS A 316 2.20 -5.66 -4.55
C HIS A 316 1.36 -4.67 -3.72
N PRO A 317 0.74 -3.66 -4.37
CA PRO A 317 -0.13 -2.71 -3.69
C PRO A 317 -1.40 -3.39 -3.17
N VAL A 318 -2.16 -2.69 -2.32
CA VAL A 318 -3.45 -3.15 -1.80
C VAL A 318 -4.52 -2.11 -2.14
N THR A 319 -5.73 -2.57 -2.44
CA THR A 319 -6.87 -1.69 -2.70
C THR A 319 -8.06 -2.07 -1.85
N ALA A 320 -8.75 -1.07 -1.32
CA ALA A 320 -10.05 -1.23 -0.70
C ALA A 320 -11.06 -0.81 -1.76
N GLY A 321 -11.38 -1.75 -2.66
CA GLY A 321 -12.20 -1.47 -3.82
C GLY A 321 -12.95 -2.67 -4.34
N GLY A 322 -13.81 -2.42 -5.34
CA GLY A 322 -14.90 -3.29 -5.73
C GLY A 322 -14.51 -4.64 -6.32
N SER A 323 -13.49 -4.63 -7.17
CA SER A 323 -12.89 -5.84 -7.74
C SER A 323 -11.85 -6.48 -6.81
N GLY A 324 -11.31 -5.71 -5.86
CA GLY A 324 -10.15 -6.13 -5.08
C GLY A 324 -8.84 -6.28 -5.88
N ILE A 325 -8.79 -5.84 -7.14
CA ILE A 325 -7.61 -6.04 -8.02
C ILE A 325 -6.68 -4.82 -7.97
N SER A 326 -5.41 -5.08 -7.72
CA SER A 326 -4.35 -4.06 -7.71
C SER A 326 -3.18 -4.49 -8.60
N LEU A 327 -2.82 -3.63 -9.56
CA LEU A 327 -1.62 -3.72 -10.37
C LEU A 327 -0.48 -2.94 -9.70
N GLY A 328 0.60 -3.63 -9.38
CA GLY A 328 1.87 -3.04 -8.99
C GLY A 328 2.84 -3.02 -10.17
N ALA A 329 3.69 -2.00 -10.24
CA ALA A 329 4.79 -1.93 -11.19
C ALA A 329 6.03 -1.32 -10.55
N VAL A 330 7.20 -1.85 -10.89
CA VAL A 330 8.50 -1.30 -10.49
C VAL A 330 9.57 -1.65 -11.53
N GLY A 331 10.23 -0.64 -12.09
CA GLY A 331 11.38 -0.83 -12.98
C GLY A 331 12.67 -0.79 -12.19
N LEU A 332 13.56 -1.78 -12.35
CA LEU A 332 14.85 -1.76 -11.65
C LEU A 332 15.93 -1.19 -12.59
N ARG A 333 16.68 -0.19 -12.13
CA ARG A 333 17.83 0.36 -12.86
C ARG A 333 19.04 -0.52 -12.67
N ASP A 334 19.74 -0.79 -13.76
CA ASP A 334 21.04 -1.45 -13.74
C ASP A 334 22.18 -0.45 -13.45
N ALA A 335 23.42 -0.94 -13.46
CA ALA A 335 24.61 -0.13 -13.22
C ALA A 335 24.84 0.97 -14.28
N SER A 336 24.23 0.87 -15.47
CA SER A 336 24.26 1.93 -16.49
C SER A 336 23.23 3.03 -16.24
N GLY A 337 22.34 2.83 -15.27
CA GLY A 337 21.21 3.69 -14.99
C GLY A 337 20.01 3.44 -15.91
N ALA A 338 20.10 2.52 -16.86
CA ALA A 338 18.97 2.13 -17.70
C ALA A 338 18.03 1.19 -16.95
N VAL A 339 16.74 1.20 -17.31
CA VAL A 339 15.78 0.20 -16.84
C VAL A 339 15.72 -0.89 -17.89
N GLY A 340 16.42 -2.00 -17.64
CA GLY A 340 16.38 -3.17 -18.52
C GLY A 340 15.05 -3.91 -18.41
N GLU A 341 14.45 -3.93 -17.22
CA GLU A 341 13.24 -4.70 -16.93
C GLU A 341 12.32 -3.99 -15.93
N THR A 342 11.02 -4.22 -16.08
CA THR A 342 9.97 -3.82 -15.13
C THR A 342 9.25 -5.06 -14.62
N VAL A 343 9.08 -5.16 -13.30
CA VAL A 343 8.28 -6.21 -12.69
C VAL A 343 6.86 -5.69 -12.51
N LEU A 344 5.92 -6.37 -13.16
CA LEU A 344 4.48 -6.14 -13.03
C LEU A 344 3.88 -7.20 -12.12
N THR A 345 3.01 -6.79 -11.21
CA THR A 345 2.33 -7.71 -10.29
C THR A 345 0.84 -7.45 -10.30
N LEU A 346 0.04 -8.52 -10.16
CA LEU A 346 -1.36 -8.39 -9.80
C LEU A 346 -1.58 -9.01 -8.43
N ARG A 347 -2.42 -8.33 -7.65
CA ARG A 347 -2.97 -8.83 -6.39
C ARG A 347 -4.49 -8.80 -6.45
N ALA A 348 -5.11 -9.88 -6.01
CA ALA A 348 -6.55 -9.96 -5.83
C ALA A 348 -6.90 -10.83 -4.63
N ARG A 349 -8.17 -10.79 -4.20
CA ARG A 349 -8.65 -11.60 -3.06
C ARG A 349 -8.74 -13.07 -3.44
N ALA A 350 -8.24 -13.97 -2.60
CA ALA A 350 -8.32 -15.42 -2.83
C ALA A 350 -9.76 -15.97 -2.84
N ALA A 351 -10.69 -15.27 -2.19
CA ALA A 351 -12.11 -15.61 -2.22
C ALA A 351 -12.75 -15.41 -3.60
N ASP A 352 -12.21 -14.49 -4.42
CA ASP A 352 -12.76 -14.16 -5.74
C ASP A 352 -11.86 -14.70 -6.87
N TRP A 353 -10.55 -14.82 -6.67
CA TRP A 353 -9.56 -15.16 -7.70
C TRP A 353 -8.71 -16.38 -7.33
N ASN A 354 -8.14 -17.03 -8.34
CA ASN A 354 -7.07 -18.02 -8.22
C ASN A 354 -5.83 -17.55 -9.02
N ASP A 355 -4.70 -18.25 -8.86
CA ASP A 355 -3.44 -17.91 -9.52
C ASP A 355 -3.60 -17.85 -11.05
N ASP A 356 -4.10 -18.93 -11.67
CA ASP A 356 -4.28 -19.03 -13.13
C ASP A 356 -5.11 -17.87 -13.70
N GLY A 357 -6.19 -17.51 -13.02
CA GLY A 357 -7.08 -16.47 -13.49
C GLY A 357 -6.47 -15.08 -13.40
N LEU A 358 -5.75 -14.82 -12.32
CA LEU A 358 -5.06 -13.55 -12.12
C LEU A 358 -3.86 -13.45 -13.06
N GLU A 359 -3.17 -14.56 -13.32
CA GLU A 359 -2.09 -14.65 -14.30
C GLU A 359 -2.60 -14.36 -15.72
N GLN A 360 -3.69 -14.97 -16.16
CA GLN A 360 -4.30 -14.67 -17.47
C GLN A 360 -4.63 -13.18 -17.63
N LEU A 361 -5.12 -12.53 -16.57
CA LEU A 361 -5.38 -11.09 -16.61
C LEU A 361 -4.07 -10.29 -16.68
N LEU A 362 -3.02 -10.69 -15.94
CA LEU A 362 -1.71 -10.04 -16.01
C LEU A 362 -1.10 -10.18 -17.41
N GLU A 363 -1.14 -11.37 -18.01
CA GLU A 363 -0.66 -11.61 -19.37
C GLU A 363 -1.43 -10.77 -20.40
N ALA A 364 -2.75 -10.60 -20.21
CA ALA A 364 -3.53 -9.69 -21.05
C ALA A 364 -3.06 -8.23 -20.93
N VAL A 365 -2.70 -7.76 -19.73
CA VAL A 365 -2.09 -6.43 -19.55
C VAL A 365 -0.76 -6.34 -20.29
N ILE A 366 0.10 -7.35 -20.13
CA ILE A 366 1.44 -7.39 -20.73
C ILE A 366 1.36 -7.37 -22.26
N SER A 367 0.43 -8.10 -22.85
CA SER A 367 0.27 -8.13 -24.32
C SER A 367 -0.16 -6.79 -24.95
N LEU A 368 -0.54 -5.82 -24.12
CA LEU A 368 -1.00 -4.49 -24.52
C LEU A 368 0.04 -3.38 -24.21
N LEU A 369 1.20 -3.75 -23.66
CA LEU A 369 2.35 -2.86 -23.42
C LEU A 369 3.35 -3.00 -24.57
#